data_AF-A0AAW8D3U7-F1
#
_entry.id   AF-A0AAW8D3U7-F1
#
_cell.length_a   1.000
_cell.length_b   1.000
_cell.length_c   1.000
_cell.angle_alpha   90.00
_cell.angle_beta   90.00
_cell.angle_gamma   90.00
#
_symmetry.space_group_name_H-M   'P 1'
#
loop_
_entity.id
_entity.type
_entity.pdbx_description
1 polymer ?
#
loop_
_entity_poly.entity_id
_entity_poly.type
_entity_poly.pdbx_seq_one_letter_code
_entity_poly.pdbx_strand_id
1 'polypeptide(L)'
;MRKQITSPEFAAAAEIAKVSADRVAVARSVLVEGKTYSQAVKPYGWTRQAAYAPIRSIEDGLARFHAARKAEAAELERLRTCTGSDQTETHANEPPAPAN
;
A
#
# COMPACT_ATOMS: atom_id res chain seq x y z
N MET A 1 -1.02 -7.47 -18.79
CA MET A 1 -0.69 -6.05 -18.53
C MET A 1 0.05 -5.96 -17.20
N ARG A 2 1.20 -5.28 -17.13
CA ARG A 2 1.84 -4.97 -15.84
C ARG A 2 1.05 -3.85 -15.16
N LYS A 3 0.89 -3.93 -13.85
CA LYS A 3 0.17 -2.93 -13.05
C LYS A 3 1.02 -1.65 -13.03
N GLN A 4 0.49 -0.56 -13.56
CA GLN A 4 1.09 0.76 -13.40
C GLN A 4 0.81 1.22 -11.98
N ILE A 5 1.85 1.69 -11.29
CA ILE A 5 1.75 2.21 -9.92
C ILE A 5 1.80 3.74 -9.97
N THR A 6 1.14 4.36 -9.00
CA THR A 6 1.13 5.82 -8.92
C THR A 6 2.51 6.33 -8.47
N SER A 7 2.87 7.55 -8.89
CA SER A 7 4.14 8.18 -8.48
C SER A 7 4.32 8.27 -6.95
N PRO A 8 3.30 8.56 -6.12
CA PRO A 8 3.45 8.55 -4.66
C PRO A 8 3.66 7.15 -4.08
N GLU A 9 2.96 6.12 -4.56
CA GLU A 9 3.18 4.73 -4.12
C GLU A 9 4.59 4.25 -4.46
N PHE A 10 5.09 4.61 -5.64
CA PHE A 10 6.46 4.30 -6.03
C PHE A 10 7.48 4.97 -5.11
N ALA A 11 7.28 6.23 -4.74
CA ALA A 11 8.19 6.95 -3.85
C ALA A 11 8.29 6.28 -2.47
N ALA A 12 7.15 5.89 -1.89
CA ALA A 12 7.12 5.16 -0.61
C ALA A 12 7.82 3.79 -0.72
N ALA A 13 7.61 3.06 -1.82
CA ALA A 13 8.29 1.78 -2.04
C ALA A 13 9.81 1.93 -2.24
N ALA A 14 10.25 2.99 -2.93
CA ALA A 14 11.66 3.27 -3.15
C ALA A 14 12.41 3.56 -1.84
N GLU A 15 11.81 4.32 -0.92
CA GLU A 15 12.33 4.56 0.42
C GLU A 15 12.53 3.25 1.20
N ILE A 16 11.54 2.34 1.13
CA ILE A 16 11.61 1.04 1.81
C ILE A 16 12.68 0.13 1.19
N ALA A 17 12.82 0.17 -0.14
CA ALA A 17 13.73 -0.70 -0.88
C ALA A 17 15.21 -0.34 -0.71
N LYS A 18 15.53 0.90 -0.28
CA LYS A 18 16.91 1.39 -0.07
C LYS A 18 17.85 1.12 -1.25
N VAL A 19 17.38 1.35 -2.47
CA VAL A 19 18.14 1.14 -3.72
C VAL A 19 18.79 2.43 -4.22
N SER A 20 19.83 2.30 -5.06
CA SER A 20 20.52 3.45 -5.64
C SER A 20 19.63 4.30 -6.56
N ALA A 21 19.95 5.58 -6.70
CA ALA A 21 19.18 6.53 -7.52
C ALA A 21 19.01 6.05 -8.98
N ASP A 22 20.04 5.49 -9.60
CA ASP A 22 19.95 4.94 -10.96
C ASP A 22 18.95 3.78 -11.06
N ARG A 23 18.95 2.91 -10.05
CA ARG A 23 18.01 1.79 -9.95
C ARG A 23 16.57 2.27 -9.76
N VAL A 24 16.38 3.31 -8.95
CA VAL A 24 15.08 3.99 -8.79
C VAL A 24 14.63 4.57 -10.13
N ALA A 25 15.49 5.28 -10.85
CA ALA A 25 15.13 5.90 -12.14
C ALA A 25 14.74 4.87 -13.21
N VAL A 26 15.46 3.75 -13.31
CA VAL A 26 15.12 2.63 -14.19
C VAL A 26 13.77 2.03 -13.80
N ALA A 27 13.54 1.76 -12.51
CA ALA A 27 12.29 1.19 -12.05
C ALA A 27 11.10 2.15 -12.25
N ARG A 28 11.28 3.46 -12.04
CA ARG A 28 10.27 4.49 -12.28
C ARG A 28 9.86 4.54 -13.75
N SER A 29 10.85 4.53 -14.64
CA SER A 29 10.64 4.52 -16.09
C SER A 29 9.72 3.36 -16.53
N VAL A 30 9.85 2.20 -15.90
CA VAL A 30 9.05 1.02 -16.25
C VAL A 30 7.70 1.00 -15.54
N LEU A 31 7.70 1.20 -14.22
CA LEU A 31 6.53 0.96 -13.39
C LEU A 31 5.56 2.15 -13.36
N VAL A 32 6.06 3.36 -13.51
CA VAL A 32 5.27 4.61 -13.51
C VAL A 32 5.06 5.12 -14.94
N GLU A 33 6.12 5.19 -15.75
CA GLU A 33 6.04 5.78 -17.10
C GLU A 33 5.69 4.77 -18.21
N GLY A 34 5.67 3.47 -17.89
CA GLY A 34 5.27 2.42 -18.84
C GLY A 34 6.29 2.12 -19.94
N LYS A 35 7.54 2.57 -19.79
CA LYS A 35 8.63 2.26 -20.73
C LYS A 35 8.99 0.78 -20.68
N THR A 36 9.46 0.25 -21.80
CA THR A 36 10.03 -1.10 -21.84
C THR A 36 11.35 -1.17 -21.08
N TYR A 37 11.73 -2.36 -20.62
CA TYR A 37 13.02 -2.57 -19.92
C TYR A 37 14.20 -2.05 -20.73
N SER A 38 14.22 -2.30 -22.04
CA SER A 38 15.30 -1.86 -22.93
C SER A 38 15.37 -0.33 -23.03
N GLN A 39 14.23 0.36 -23.07
CA GLN A 39 14.19 1.83 -23.09
C GLN A 39 14.64 2.43 -21.75
N ALA A 40 14.28 1.80 -20.63
CA ALA A 40 14.63 2.29 -19.30
C ALA A 40 16.13 2.18 -18.99
N VAL A 41 16.80 1.14 -19.49
CA VAL A 41 18.25 0.93 -19.24
C VAL A 41 19.17 1.57 -20.27
N LYS A 42 18.63 1.95 -21.45
CA LYS A 42 19.41 2.54 -22.55
C LYS A 42 20.27 3.74 -22.12
N PRO A 43 19.79 4.70 -21.29
CA PRO A 43 20.59 5.84 -20.85
C PRO A 43 21.79 5.46 -19.96
N TYR A 44 21.73 4.29 -19.31
CA TYR A 44 22.75 3.82 -18.36
C TYR A 44 23.74 2.84 -18.99
N GLY A 45 23.57 2.50 -20.28
CA GLY A 45 24.39 1.51 -20.96
C GLY A 45 24.25 0.09 -20.39
N TRP A 46 23.19 -0.20 -19.62
CA TRP A 46 23.00 -1.53 -19.04
C TRP A 46 22.29 -2.49 -20.00
N THR A 47 22.48 -3.79 -19.76
CA THR A 47 21.74 -4.83 -20.47
C THR A 47 20.28 -4.84 -20.05
N ARG A 48 19.39 -5.34 -20.91
CA ARG A 48 17.96 -5.53 -20.58
C ARG A 48 17.76 -6.35 -19.30
N GLN A 49 18.61 -7.35 -19.07
CA GLN A 49 18.53 -8.23 -17.90
C GLN A 49 18.90 -7.49 -16.60
N ALA A 50 19.81 -6.51 -16.67
CA ALA A 50 20.17 -5.69 -15.52
C ALA A 50 18.99 -4.83 -15.01
N ALA A 51 17.97 -4.58 -15.83
CA ALA A 51 16.73 -3.93 -15.40
C ALA A 51 15.94 -4.77 -14.38
N TYR A 52 16.13 -6.09 -14.34
CA TYR A 52 15.29 -6.98 -13.56
C TYR A 52 15.51 -6.83 -12.06
N ALA A 53 16.76 -6.73 -11.63
CA ALA A 53 17.13 -6.56 -10.23
C ALA A 53 16.52 -5.29 -9.58
N PRO A 54 16.67 -4.07 -10.15
CA PRO A 54 16.08 -2.87 -9.57
C PRO A 54 14.55 -2.93 -9.52
N ILE A 55 13.93 -3.45 -10.56
CA ILE A 55 12.47 -3.59 -10.62
C ILE A 55 11.97 -4.53 -9.53
N ARG A 56 12.62 -5.68 -9.36
CA ARG A 56 12.28 -6.64 -8.31
C ARG A 56 12.42 -6.03 -6.91
N SER A 57 13.50 -5.28 -6.66
CA SER A 57 13.68 -4.62 -5.36
C SER A 57 12.56 -3.62 -5.05
N ILE A 58 12.06 -2.88 -6.04
CA ILE A 58 10.91 -1.98 -5.86
C ILE A 58 9.61 -2.76 -5.68
N GLU A 59 9.39 -3.83 -6.44
CA GLU A 59 8.22 -4.71 -6.28
C GLU A 59 8.17 -5.33 -4.86
N ASP A 60 9.33 -5.73 -4.31
CA ASP A 60 9.46 -6.20 -2.92
C ASP A 60 9.16 -5.08 -1.91
N GLY A 61 9.61 -3.85 -2.19
CA GLY A 61 9.28 -2.66 -1.39
C GLY A 61 7.79 -2.34 -1.39
N LEU A 62 7.13 -2.43 -2.54
CA LEU A 62 5.67 -2.27 -2.69
C LEU A 62 4.91 -3.32 -1.90
N ALA A 63 5.34 -4.58 -1.96
CA ALA A 63 4.70 -5.66 -1.21
C ALA A 63 4.73 -5.36 0.30
N ARG A 64 5.87 -4.87 0.81
CA ARG A 64 6.01 -4.45 2.22
C ARG A 64 5.15 -3.24 2.56
N PHE A 65 5.10 -2.24 1.67
CA PHE A 65 4.25 -1.06 1.85
C PHE A 65 2.76 -1.44 1.94
N HIS A 66 2.27 -2.28 1.03
CA HIS A 66 0.89 -2.73 1.05
C HIS A 66 0.58 -3.61 2.28
N ALA A 67 1.53 -4.44 2.71
CA ALA A 67 1.39 -5.22 3.94
C ALA A 67 1.25 -4.32 5.18
N ALA A 68 2.09 -3.28 5.31
CA ALA A 68 2.00 -2.31 6.40
C ALA A 68 0.66 -1.57 6.40
N ARG A 69 0.23 -1.05 5.23
CA ARG A 69 -1.07 -0.38 5.10
C ARG A 69 -2.25 -1.27 5.45
N LYS A 70 -2.18 -2.56 5.08
CA LYS A 70 -3.23 -3.54 5.42
C LYS A 70 -3.27 -3.82 6.92
N ALA A 71 -2.11 -3.87 7.58
CA ALA A 71 -2.03 -4.05 9.03
C ALA A 71 -2.60 -2.84 9.78
N GLU A 72 -2.26 -1.61 9.37
CA GLU A 72 -2.83 -0.37 9.92
C GLU A 72 -4.34 -0.32 9.75
N ALA A 73 -4.85 -0.65 8.55
CA ALA A 73 -6.28 -0.68 8.29
C ALA A 73 -7.00 -1.72 9.15
N ALA A 74 -6.42 -2.91 9.32
CA ALA A 74 -6.97 -3.95 10.18
C ALA A 74 -7.01 -3.54 11.66
N GLU A 75 -5.98 -2.82 12.13
CA GLU A 75 -5.95 -2.32 13.50
C GLU A 75 -6.99 -1.21 13.74
N LEU A 76 -7.13 -0.30 12.78
CA LEU A 76 -8.16 0.74 12.84
C LEU A 76 -9.57 0.13 12.83
N GLU A 77 -9.80 -0.90 12.01
CA GLU A 77 -11.05 -1.67 11.99
C GLU A 77 -11.32 -2.31 13.36
N ARG A 78 -10.31 -2.97 13.96
CA ARG A 78 -10.44 -3.53 15.32
C ARG A 78 -10.84 -2.48 16.35
N LEU A 79 -10.16 -1.34 16.36
CA LEU A 79 -10.46 -0.23 17.29
C LEU A 79 -11.88 0.30 17.11
N ARG A 80 -12.40 0.35 15.88
CA ARG A 80 -13.80 0.71 15.61
C ARG A 80 -14.78 -0.32 16.17
N THR A 81 -14.51 -1.61 15.99
CA THR A 81 -15.40 -2.68 16.49
C THR A 81 -15.40 -2.80 18.01
N CYS A 82 -14.29 -2.47 18.68
CA CYS A 82 -14.23 -2.48 20.15
C CYS A 82 -14.90 -1.27 20.81
N THR A 83 -15.08 -0.15 20.10
CA THR A 83 -15.68 1.08 20.63
C THR A 83 -17.18 1.23 20.32
N GLY A 84 -17.75 0.33 19.51
CA GLY A 84 -19.15 0.37 19.07
C GLY A 84 -20.17 -0.45 19.88
N SER A 85 -19.76 -1.25 20.87
CA SER A 85 -20.67 -2.19 21.55
C SER A 85 -21.31 -1.68 22.86
N ASP A 86 -21.02 -0.45 23.30
CA ASP A 86 -21.44 0.01 24.64
C ASP A 86 -22.78 0.78 24.70
N GLN A 87 -23.49 0.99 23.58
CA GLN A 87 -24.73 1.78 23.59
C GLN A 87 -25.91 1.11 22.87
N THR A 88 -26.38 -0.04 23.39
CA THR A 88 -27.77 -0.50 23.18
C THR A 88 -28.33 -1.24 24.40
N GLU A 89 -28.17 -0.71 25.61
CA GLU A 89 -29.02 -1.10 26.75
C GLU A 89 -29.72 0.14 27.32
N THR A 90 -30.80 0.54 26.66
CA THR A 90 -31.90 1.26 27.31
C THR A 90 -33.16 0.45 27.04
N HIS A 91 -33.27 -0.69 27.72
CA HIS A 91 -34.51 -1.47 27.75
C HIS A 91 -35.34 -1.00 28.95
N ALA A 92 -36.58 -0.66 28.66
CA ALA A 92 -37.56 -0.04 29.52
C ALA A 92 -37.95 -0.89 30.74
N ASN A 93 -38.32 -0.23 31.84
CA ASN A 93 -39.34 -0.74 32.75
C ASN A 93 -40.01 0.40 33.53
N GLU A 94 -40.99 1.05 32.91
CA GLU A 94 -41.94 1.89 33.63
C GLU A 94 -43.18 1.03 33.93
N PRO A 95 -43.54 0.78 35.20
CA PRO A 95 -44.69 -0.07 35.53
C PRO A 95 -46.01 0.65 35.24
N PRO A 96 -47.05 -0.04 34.74
CA PRO A 96 -48.33 0.58 34.45
C PRO A 96 -49.03 1.03 35.75
N ALA A 97 -49.55 2.26 35.73
CA ALA A 97 -50.30 2.89 36.80
C ALA A 97 -51.54 2.06 37.22
N PRO A 98 -51.95 2.06 38.50
CA PRO A 98 -53.13 1.35 38.94
C PRO A 98 -54.41 2.05 38.46
N ALA A 99 -55.29 1.29 37.81
CA ALA A 99 -56.67 1.73 37.53
C ALA A 99 -57.51 1.65 38.81
N ASN A 100 -58.25 2.73 39.07
CA ASN A 100 -59.16 2.95 40.19
C ASN A 100 -60.55 2.37 39.89
#